data_AF-A0A2N5XTM8-F1
#
_entry.id   AF-A0A2N5XTM8-F1
#
_cell.length_a   1.000
_cell.length_b   1.000
_cell.length_c   1.000
_cell.angle_alpha   90.00
_cell.angle_beta   90.00
_cell.angle_gamma   90.00
#
_symmetry.space_group_name_H-M   'P 1'
#
loop_
_entity.id
_entity.type
_entity.pdbx_description
1 polymer ?
#
loop_
_entity_poly.entity_id
_entity_poly.type
_entity_poly.pdbx_seq_one_letter_code
_entity_poly.pdbx_strand_id
1 'polypeptide(L)' 'MDIVNMANHPLKDWRLTRGWTQTQLGHRIGVTKGAVCKYEQGRPPEWGVMTKLVEVTAGTVTPNDWLPDQEAAQ' A
#
# COMPACT_ATOMS: atom_id res chain seq x y z
N MET A 1 -17.89 17.00 1.50
CA MET A 1 -16.76 17.70 2.15
C MET A 1 -15.53 16.91 1.74
N ASP A 2 -15.11 17.14 0.50
CA ASP A 2 -14.10 16.34 -0.18
C ASP A 2 -12.76 17.04 -0.04
N ILE A 3 -12.10 16.74 1.06
CA ILE A 3 -10.75 17.24 1.39
C ILE A 3 -9.80 16.07 1.32
N VAL A 4 -9.46 15.56 0.13
CA VAL A 4 -8.33 14.64 0.00
C VAL A 4 -7.59 14.88 -1.31
N ASN A 5 -6.88 16.02 -1.40
CA ASN A 5 -5.80 16.17 -2.35
C ASN A 5 -4.47 16.24 -1.58
N MET A 6 -4.09 15.09 -1.02
CA MET A 6 -2.71 14.71 -0.70
C MET A 6 -2.58 13.30 -1.27
N ALA A 7 -1.72 13.08 -2.26
CA ALA A 7 -1.58 11.77 -2.90
C ALA A 7 -1.13 10.74 -1.85
N ASN A 8 -2.07 9.94 -1.36
CA ASN A 8 -1.76 8.80 -0.50
C ASN A 8 -1.18 7.70 -1.37
N HIS A 9 -0.37 6.83 -0.77
CA HIS A 9 0.04 5.59 -1.43
C HIS A 9 -1.22 4.74 -1.79
N PRO A 10 -1.30 4.11 -2.97
CA PRO A 10 -2.47 3.33 -3.42
C PRO A 10 -2.97 2.31 -2.39
N LEU A 11 -2.05 1.67 -1.66
CA LEU A 11 -2.37 0.77 -0.53
C LEU A 11 -3.24 1.41 0.56
N LYS A 12 -2.97 2.67 0.91
CA LYS A 12 -3.74 3.39 1.95
C LYS A 12 -5.15 3.67 1.45
N ASP A 13 -5.30 4.09 0.20
CA ASP A 13 -6.61 4.39 -0.39
C ASP A 13 -7.45 3.11 -0.56
N TRP A 14 -6.84 2.03 -1.04
CA TRP A 14 -7.48 0.72 -1.10
C TRP A 14 -7.97 0.24 0.27
N ARG A 15 -7.17 0.47 1.32
CA ARG A 15 -7.56 0.07 2.68
C ARG A 15 -8.71 0.93 3.22
N LEU A 16 -8.65 2.25 3.03
CA LEU A 16 -9.64 3.18 3.55
C LEU A 16 -11.00 3.05 2.86
N THR A 17 -11.03 2.84 1.54
CA THR A 17 -12.27 2.60 0.77
C THR A 17 -13.02 1.34 1.22
N ARG A 18 -12.31 0.38 1.83
CA ARG A 18 -12.88 -0.84 2.42
C ARG A 18 -13.18 -0.74 3.91
N GLY A 19 -12.89 0.40 4.54
CA GLY A 19 -13.07 0.59 5.99
C GLY A 19 -12.09 -0.22 6.85
N TRP A 20 -10.96 -0.64 6.29
CA TRP A 20 -9.98 -1.46 7.01
C TRP A 20 -9.03 -0.60 7.84
N THR A 21 -8.62 -1.09 9.00
CA THR A 21 -7.51 -0.54 9.79
C THR A 21 -6.17 -1.13 9.35
N GLN A 22 -5.07 -0.43 9.61
CA GLN A 22 -3.72 -0.95 9.32
C GLN A 22 -3.44 -2.28 10.04
N THR A 23 -4.01 -2.47 11.23
CA THR A 23 -3.91 -3.74 11.99
C THR A 23 -4.62 -4.88 11.27
N GLN A 24 -5.83 -4.66 10.76
CA GLN A 24 -6.58 -5.69 10.01
C GLN A 24 -5.84 -6.11 8.75
N LEU A 25 -5.31 -5.14 7.98
CA LEU A 25 -4.48 -5.45 6.82
C LEU A 25 -3.20 -6.21 7.23
N GLY A 26 -2.55 -5.78 8.31
CA GLY A 26 -1.37 -6.44 8.85
C GLY A 26 -1.63 -7.91 9.17
N HIS A 27 -2.70 -8.21 9.92
CA HIS A 27 -3.10 -9.59 10.21
C HIS A 27 -3.41 -10.38 8.93
N ARG A 28 -4.05 -9.77 7.93
CA ARG A 28 -4.41 -10.44 6.67
C ARG A 28 -3.19 -10.90 5.87
N ILE A 29 -2.10 -10.11 5.85
CA ILE A 29 -0.88 -10.44 5.10
C ILE A 29 0.26 -11.00 5.98
N GLY A 30 0.02 -11.13 7.28
CA GLY A 30 0.96 -11.70 8.25
C GLY A 30 2.11 -10.76 8.64
N VAL A 31 1.84 -9.45 8.76
CA VAL A 31 2.82 -8.42 9.18
C VAL A 31 2.25 -7.53 10.28
N THR A 32 3.10 -6.73 10.91
CA THR A 32 2.68 -5.80 11.97
C THR A 32 1.97 -4.57 11.39
N LYS A 33 1.13 -3.91 12.20
CA LYS A 33 0.56 -2.59 11.89
C LYS A 33 1.65 -1.56 11.52
N GLY A 34 2.82 -1.64 12.17
CA GLY A 34 3.94 -0.75 11.89
C GLY A 34 4.57 -0.99 10.51
N ALA A 35 4.60 -2.24 10.04
CA ALA A 35 5.04 -2.56 8.67
C ALA A 35 4.08 -1.95 7.64
N VAL A 36 2.76 -2.12 7.82
CA VAL A 36 1.75 -1.51 6.95
C VAL A 36 1.89 0.01 6.89
N CYS A 37 2.10 0.67 8.04
CA CYS A 37 2.33 2.11 8.09
C CYS A 37 3.54 2.55 7.24
N LYS A 38 4.63 1.78 7.24
CA LYS A 38 5.81 2.06 6.40
C LYS A 38 5.50 1.86 4.92
N TYR A 39 4.74 0.82 4.58
CA TYR A 39 4.35 0.55 3.19
C TYR A 39 3.49 1.67 2.61
N GLU A 40 2.54 2.18 3.39
CA GLU A 40 1.69 3.34 3.03
C GLU A 40 2.47 4.67 2.93
N GLN A 41 3.72 4.70 3.41
CA GLN A 41 4.63 5.85 3.29
C GLN A 41 5.65 5.65 2.14
N GLY A 42 5.48 4.62 1.32
CA GLY A 42 6.35 4.35 0.17
C GLY A 42 7.59 3.51 0.48
N ARG A 43 7.73 2.95 1.70
CA ARG A 43 8.79 1.95 1.94
C ARG A 43 8.39 0.61 1.30
N PRO A 44 9.18 0.05 0.37
CA PRO A 44 8.81 -1.21 -0.29
C PRO A 44 8.75 -2.37 0.72
N PRO A 45 7.74 -3.26 0.62
CA PRO A 45 7.71 -4.54 1.31
C PRO A 45 8.77 -5.51 0.79
N GLU A 46 9.03 -6.58 1.55
CA GLU A 46 9.75 -7.74 1.01
C GLU A 46 8.90 -8.45 -0.06
N TRP A 47 9.55 -9.14 -1.00
CA TRP A 47 8.88 -9.78 -2.14
C TRP A 47 7.73 -10.71 -1.76
N GLY A 48 7.91 -11.51 -0.69
CA GLY A 48 6.85 -12.40 -0.18
C GLY A 48 5.63 -11.63 0.33
N VAL A 49 5.82 -10.43 0.87
CA VAL A 49 4.73 -9.54 1.30
C VAL A 49 4.10 -8.84 0.11
N MET A 50 4.89 -8.42 -0.89
CA MET A 50 4.38 -7.84 -2.13
C MET A 50 3.40 -8.80 -2.84
N THR A 51 3.75 -10.09 -2.93
CA THR A 51 2.89 -11.12 -3.55
C THR A 51 1.53 -11.21 -2.83
N LYS A 52 1.53 -11.21 -1.49
CA LYS A 52 0.29 -11.22 -0.69
C LYS A 52 -0.52 -9.94 -0.86
N LEU A 53 0.15 -8.79 -1.00
CA LEU A 53 -0.52 -7.52 -1.25
C LEU A 53 -1.21 -7.51 -2.61
N VAL A 54 -0.56 -7.99 -3.67
CA VAL A 54 -1.18 -8.14 -4.99
C VAL A 54 -2.42 -9.04 -4.91
N GLU A 55 -2.30 -10.19 -4.24
CA GLU A 55 -3.41 -11.14 -4.07
C GLU A 55 -4.58 -10.52 -3.29
N VAL A 56 -4.32 -9.96 -2.11
CA VAL A 56 -5.36 -9.39 -1.23
C VAL A 56 -6.05 -8.18 -1.86
N THR A 57 -5.31 -7.41 -2.66
CA THR A 57 -5.84 -6.22 -3.33
C THR A 57 -6.41 -6.52 -4.72
N ALA A 58 -6.41 -7.79 -5.14
CA ALA A 58 -6.82 -8.21 -6.48
C ALA A 58 -6.13 -7.39 -7.59
N GLY A 59 -4.84 -7.13 -7.42
CA GLY A 59 -4.02 -6.37 -8.36
C GLY A 59 -4.23 -4.85 -8.34
N THR A 60 -5.06 -4.31 -7.42
CA THR A 60 -5.20 -2.85 -7.27
C THR A 60 -3.90 -2.20 -6.79
N VAL A 61 -3.16 -2.91 -5.94
CA VAL A 61 -1.83 -2.50 -5.48
C VAL A 61 -0.81 -3.44 -6.11
N THR A 62 0.20 -2.88 -6.76
CA THR A 62 1.22 -3.61 -7.51
C THR A 62 2.63 -3.25 -7.01
N PRO A 63 3.66 -4.08 -7.27
CA PRO A 63 5.04 -3.74 -6.92
C PRO A 63 5.51 -2.39 -7.48
N ASN A 64 4.94 -1.94 -8.60
CA ASN A 64 5.29 -0.65 -9.21
C ASN A 64 4.86 0.56 -8.36
N ASP A 65 3.93 0.40 -7.42
CA ASP A 65 3.47 1.51 -6.55
C ASP A 65 4.56 2.02 -5.58
N TRP A 66 5.65 1.25 -5.43
CA TRP A 66 6.82 1.61 -4.62
C TRP A 66 8.03 2.05 -5.47
N LEU A 67 7.91 2.07 -6.79
CA LEU A 67 8.99 2.53 -7.67
C LEU A 67 8.91 4.05 -7.85
N PRO A 68 10.05 4.75 -7.91
CA PRO A 68 10.05 6.17 -8.27
C PRO A 68 9.53 6.35 -9.70
N ASP A 69 8.80 7.44 -9.95
CA ASP A 69 8.38 7.84 -11.28
C ASP A 69 9.58 7.82 -12.22
N GLN A 70 9.50 6.98 -13.25
CA GLN A 70 10.57 6.78 -14.23
C GLN A 70 10.79 8.03 -15.12
N GLU A 71 10.02 9.10 -14.93
CA GLU A 71 10.11 10.35 -15.68
C GLU A 71 11.20 11.32 -15.19
N ALA A 72 11.84 11.08 -14.03
CA ALA A 72 12.91 11.95 -13.52
C ALA A 72 14.29 11.71 -14.15
N ALA A 73 14.38 10.85 -15.17
CA ALA A 73 15.60 10.58 -15.93
C ALA A 73 15.45 11.07 -17.39
N GLN A 74 15.29 12.39 -17.57
CA GLN A 74 15.49 13.07 -18.85
C GLN A 74 16.43 14.27 -18.66
#